data_AF-A0A2J6J128-F1
#
_entry.id   AF-A0A2J6J128-F1
#
_cell.length_a   1.000
_cell.length_b   1.000
_cell.length_c   1.000
_cell.angle_alpha   90.00
_cell.angle_beta   90.00
_cell.angle_gamma   90.00
#
_symmetry.space_group_name_H-M   'P 1'
#
loop_
_entity.id
_entity.type
_entity.pdbx_description
1 polymer ?
#
loop_
_entity_poly.entity_id
_entity_poly.type
_entity_poly.pdbx_seq_one_letter_code
_entity_poly.pdbx_strand_id
1 'polypeptide(L)' 'VQAGIKTIVIPEQNRKDLEDIPRHLRQKVRFVYAGRIDQVLEAALKEKP' A
#
# COMPACT_ATOMS: atom_id res chain seq x y z
N VAL A 1 -9.16 13.66 2.56
CA VAL A 1 -7.84 12.95 2.56
C VAL A 1 -6.75 14.00 2.57
N GLN A 2 -6.22 14.26 3.77
CA GLN A 2 -5.59 15.53 4.15
C GLN A 2 -4.12 15.34 4.58
N ALA A 3 -3.54 14.16 4.33
CA ALA A 3 -2.13 13.88 4.50
C ALA A 3 -1.62 13.38 3.14
N GLY A 4 -0.51 13.91 2.64
CA GLY A 4 0.09 13.56 1.34
C GLY A 4 0.65 12.14 1.26
N ILE A 5 -0.09 11.15 1.76
CA ILE A 5 0.23 9.73 1.74
C ILE A 5 0.13 9.27 0.29
N LYS A 6 1.29 9.02 -0.32
CA LYS A 6 1.39 8.55 -1.71
C LYS A 6 1.46 7.02 -1.80
N THR A 7 1.69 6.33 -0.70
CA THR A 7 1.93 4.89 -0.68
C THR A 7 1.26 4.25 0.53
N ILE A 8 0.55 3.16 0.30
CA ILE A 8 -0.16 2.37 1.32
C ILE A 8 0.33 0.93 1.17
N VAL A 9 0.87 0.38 2.26
CA VAL A 9 1.25 -1.05 2.33
C VAL A 9 0.12 -1.80 3.04
N ILE A 10 -0.37 -2.87 2.43
CA ILE A 10 -1.45 -3.70 2.99
C ILE A 10 -1.12 -5.19 2.87
N PRO A 11 -1.74 -6.07 3.69
CA PRO A 11 -1.61 -7.50 3.51
C PRO A 11 -2.15 -7.96 2.15
N GLU A 12 -1.53 -8.97 1.54
CA GLU A 12 -1.97 -9.52 0.26
C GLU A 12 -3.43 -10.02 0.32
N GLN A 13 -3.85 -10.52 1.47
CA GLN A 13 -5.20 -11.02 1.74
C GLN A 13 -6.27 -9.91 1.58
N ASN A 14 -5.90 -8.66 1.86
CA ASN A 14 -6.78 -7.49 1.76
C ASN A 14 -6.91 -6.93 0.34
N ARG A 15 -6.29 -7.57 -0.66
CA ARG A 15 -6.39 -7.13 -2.05
C ARG A 15 -7.84 -7.07 -2.56
N LYS A 16 -8.70 -7.96 -2.07
CA LYS A 16 -10.13 -8.02 -2.42
C LYS A 16 -10.92 -6.84 -1.83
N ASP A 17 -10.57 -6.40 -0.63
CA ASP A 17 -11.24 -5.27 0.04
C ASP A 17 -10.98 -3.93 -0.68
N LEU A 18 -9.92 -3.85 -1.50
CA LEU A 18 -9.64 -2.65 -2.29
C LEU A 18 -10.61 -2.44 -3.45
N GLU A 19 -11.41 -3.44 -3.82
CA GLU A 19 -12.42 -3.30 -4.86
C GLU A 19 -13.51 -2.29 -4.46
N ASP A 20 -13.80 -2.20 -3.16
CA ASP A 20 -14.77 -1.27 -2.57
C ASP A 20 -14.28 0.18 -2.52
N ILE A 21 -12.97 0.42 -2.72
CA ILE A 21 -12.42 1.77 -2.72
C ILE A 21 -12.70 2.46 -4.07
N PRO A 22 -13.21 3.70 -4.08
CA PRO A 22 -13.42 4.45 -5.31
C PRO A 22 -12.17 4.53 -6.19
N ARG A 23 -12.34 4.30 -7.50
CA ARG A 23 -11.24 4.29 -8.48
C ARG A 23 -10.40 5.57 -8.46
N HIS A 24 -11.04 6.72 -8.26
CA HIS A 24 -10.35 8.02 -8.21
C HIS A 24 -9.43 8.17 -6.98
N LEU A 25 -9.67 7.42 -5.90
CA LEU A 25 -8.76 7.35 -4.75
C LEU A 25 -7.66 6.34 -5.03
N ARG A 26 -8.01 5.17 -5.60
CA ARG A 26 -7.04 4.13 -5.95
C ARG A 26 -5.95 4.59 -6.92
N GLN A 27 -6.29 5.51 -7.83
CA GLN A 27 -5.33 6.06 -8.79
C GLN A 27 -4.40 7.12 -8.20
N LYS A 28 -4.72 7.69 -7.03
CA LYS A 28 -3.93 8.75 -6.39
C LYS A 28 -2.88 8.23 -5.42
N VAL A 29 -2.95 6.95 -5.05
CA VAL A 29 -2.07 6.31 -4.08
C VAL A 29 -1.52 5.00 -4.63
N ARG A 30 -0.25 4.72 -4.38
CA ARG A 30 0.39 3.45 -4.73
C ARG A 30 0.06 2.42 -3.65
N PHE A 31 -0.52 1.30 -4.03
CA PHE A 31 -0.70 0.16 -3.13
C PHE A 31 0.47 -0.81 -3.26
N VAL A 32 1.00 -1.25 -2.13
CA VAL A 32 1.98 -2.34 -2.03
C VAL A 32 1.32 -3.46 -1.24
N TYR A 33 1.26 -4.64 -1.84
CA TYR A 33 0.74 -5.84 -1.19
C TYR A 33 1.90 -6.63 -0.60
N ALA A 34 1.84 -6.90 0.69
CA ALA A 34 2.86 -7.64 1.40
C ALA A 34 2.27 -8.94 1.97
N GLY A 35 2.92 -10.06 1.70
CA GLY A 35 2.65 -11.35 2.33
C GLY A 35 3.63 -11.67 3.47
N ARG A 36 4.75 -10.95 3.57
CA ARG A 36 5.79 -11.13 4.61
C ARG A 36 6.36 -9.79 5.07
N ILE A 37 6.95 -9.80 6.26
CA ILE A 37 7.53 -8.59 6.88
C ILE A 37 8.64 -7.97 6.04
N ASP A 38 9.47 -8.76 5.37
CA ASP A 38 10.59 -8.27 4.54
C ASP A 38 10.10 -7.35 3.41
N GLN A 39 8.93 -7.65 2.84
CA GLN A 39 8.32 -6.84 1.78
C GLN A 39 7.80 -5.50 2.31
N VAL A 40 7.34 -5.46 3.56
CA VAL A 40 6.95 -4.21 4.23
C VAL A 40 8.18 -3.34 4.45
N LEU A 41 9.27 -3.93 4.93
CA LEU A 41 10.52 -3.22 5.19
C LEU A 41 11.14 -2.67 3.90
N GLU A 42 11.18 -3.47 2.82
CA GLU A 42 11.64 -3.01 1.50
C GLU A 42 10.80 -1.86 0.94
N ALA A 43 9.48 -1.87 1.20
CA ALA A 43 8.58 -0.84 0.70
C ALA A 43 8.57 0.45 1.53
N ALA A 44 8.89 0.37 2.83
CA ALA A 44 8.77 1.47 3.78
C ALA A 44 10.09 2.19 4.05
N LEU A 45 11.23 1.49 3.97
CA LEU A 45 12.55 2.04 4.26
C LEU A 45 13.21 2.55 2.98
N LYS A 46 13.89 3.72 3.06
CA LYS A 46 14.62 4.31 1.92
C LYS A 46 15.89 3.53 1.57
N GLU A 47 16.46 2.85 2.54
CA GLU A 47 17.66 2.02 2.41
C GLU A 47 17.28 0.59 2.81
N LYS A 48 17.88 -0.39 2.15
CA LYS A 48 17.62 -1.80 2.48
C LYS A 48 18.21 -2.08 3.87
N PRO A 49 17.41 -2.64 4.80
CA PRO A 49 17.92 -3.06 6.10
C PRO A 49 18.89 -4.24 5.98
#